data_AF-A0A7Y5SJ37-F1
#
_entry.id   AF-A0A7Y5SJ37-F1
#
_cell.length_a   1.000
_cell.length_b   1.000
_cell.length_c   1.000
_cell.angle_alpha   90.00
_cell.angle_beta   90.00
_cell.angle_gamma   90.00
#
_symmetry.space_group_name_H-M   'P 1'
#
loop_
_entity.id
_entity.type
_entity.pdbx_description
1 polymer ?
#
loop_
_entity_poly.entity_id
_entity_poly.type
_entity_poly.pdbx_seq_one_letter_code
_entity_poly.pdbx_strand_id
1 'polypeptide(L)'
;MDHQSASPEFTAAVEEFRQHENRADPERVVNGLARGLGLLREKFYRRVHLDVEQVIGLDSVLMPVSEAKTQRLAADEIDAFQAAESAATAKQRGYLSSSDTWYLRWVAHLRLAQRASEPGLEKRLLGYWASAADRRRLAFETSLGRIVPESSQSPLVLFQLFPLAVQITTALAFGDRAAAEQLRQEQIQILPAISDCRECHGNVLDLEANCNECGNPLWKYDYLTSS
;
A
#
# COMPACT_ATOMS: atom_id res chain seq x y z
N MET A 1 -25.86 -15.80 1.56
CA MET A 1 -25.07 -15.52 2.77
C MET A 1 -24.23 -16.76 3.03
N ASP A 2 -23.05 -16.82 2.41
CA ASP A 2 -22.11 -17.91 2.64
C ASP A 2 -21.09 -17.45 3.68
N HIS A 3 -21.13 -18.09 4.84
CA HIS A 3 -20.02 -18.08 5.80
C HIS A 3 -18.86 -18.85 5.18
N GLN A 4 -18.05 -18.20 4.35
CA GLN A 4 -16.69 -18.67 4.11
C GLN A 4 -15.95 -18.55 5.45
N SER A 5 -15.66 -19.69 6.06
CA SER A 5 -14.73 -19.79 7.18
C SER A 5 -13.45 -19.03 6.84
N ALA A 6 -13.04 -18.09 7.69
CA ALA A 6 -11.78 -17.36 7.51
C ALA A 6 -10.63 -18.36 7.30
N SER A 7 -9.69 -18.05 6.41
CA SER A 7 -8.58 -18.97 6.15
C SER A 7 -7.80 -19.24 7.45
N PRO A 8 -7.21 -20.44 7.62
CA PRO A 8 -6.40 -20.75 8.80
C PRO A 8 -5.28 -19.73 9.02
N GLU A 9 -4.69 -19.21 7.94
CA GLU A 9 -3.64 -18.20 7.95
C GLU A 9 -4.14 -16.86 8.48
N PHE A 10 -5.35 -16.44 8.08
CA PHE A 10 -5.96 -15.22 8.60
C PHE A 10 -6.28 -15.34 10.10
N THR A 11 -6.81 -16.49 10.51
CA THR A 11 -7.12 -16.76 11.93
C THR A 11 -5.84 -16.75 12.78
N ALA A 12 -4.76 -17.34 12.28
CA ALA A 12 -3.46 -17.31 12.93
C ALA A 12 -2.90 -15.88 13.06
N ALA A 13 -3.01 -15.06 12.00
CA ALA A 13 -2.55 -13.67 12.03
C ALA A 13 -3.32 -12.82 13.05
N VAL A 14 -4.64 -13.02 13.18
CA VAL A 14 -5.47 -12.36 14.20
C VAL A 14 -5.04 -12.75 15.60
N GLU A 15 -4.80 -14.04 15.84
CA GLU A 15 -4.41 -14.52 17.16
C GLU A 15 -3.00 -14.05 17.55
N GLU A 16 -2.04 -14.11 16.62
CA GLU A 16 -0.69 -13.58 16.86
C GLU A 16 -0.73 -12.09 17.21
N PHE A 17 -1.51 -11.30 16.47
CA PHE A 17 -1.68 -9.88 16.76
C PHE A 17 -2.38 -9.62 18.10
N ARG A 18 -3.41 -10.40 18.42
CA ARG A 18 -4.11 -10.33 19.72
C ARG A 18 -3.15 -10.59 20.88
N GLN A 19 -2.32 -11.63 20.76
CA GLN A 19 -1.36 -12.02 21.80
C GLN A 19 -0.26 -10.97 21.98
N HIS A 20 0.27 -10.42 20.88
CA HIS A 20 1.37 -9.46 20.93
C HIS A 20 0.92 -8.08 21.43
N GLU A 21 -0.20 -7.56 20.92
CA GLU A 21 -0.64 -6.19 21.19
C GLU A 21 -1.70 -6.08 22.30
N ASN A 22 -2.27 -7.20 22.75
CA ASN A 22 -3.33 -7.26 23.77
C ASN A 22 -4.49 -6.27 23.50
N ARG A 23 -4.88 -6.14 22.22
CA ARG A 23 -5.95 -5.24 21.78
C ARG A 23 -7.31 -5.92 21.76
N ALA A 24 -8.36 -5.13 21.96
CA ALA A 24 -9.75 -5.59 21.91
C ALA A 24 -10.29 -5.75 20.47
N ASP A 25 -9.61 -5.16 19.48
CA ASP A 25 -10.06 -5.09 18.08
C ASP A 25 -9.11 -5.75 17.04
N PRO A 26 -8.49 -6.92 17.32
CA PRO A 26 -7.48 -7.50 16.43
C PRO A 26 -8.04 -7.82 15.04
N GLU A 27 -9.26 -8.35 14.96
CA GLU A 27 -9.92 -8.69 13.68
C GLU A 27 -10.11 -7.47 12.78
N ARG A 28 -10.43 -6.31 13.35
CA ARG A 28 -10.56 -5.06 12.60
C ARG A 28 -9.21 -4.67 12.00
N VAL A 29 -8.15 -4.71 12.80
CA VAL A 29 -6.80 -4.34 12.35
C VAL A 29 -6.34 -5.29 11.25
N VAL A 30 -6.42 -6.60 11.45
CA VAL A 30 -5.98 -7.58 10.46
C VAL A 30 -6.80 -7.49 9.17
N ASN A 31 -8.13 -7.39 9.25
CA ASN A 31 -8.97 -7.22 8.05
C ASN A 31 -8.66 -5.91 7.32
N GLY A 32 -8.54 -4.80 8.07
CA GLY A 32 -8.27 -3.48 7.51
C GLY A 32 -6.93 -3.42 6.77
N LEU A 33 -5.88 -3.99 7.37
CA LEU A 33 -4.57 -4.08 6.73
C LEU A 33 -4.58 -5.04 5.54
N ALA A 34 -5.11 -6.25 5.70
CA ALA A 34 -5.12 -7.25 4.64
C ALA A 34 -5.87 -6.75 3.40
N ARG A 35 -7.07 -6.19 3.59
CA ARG A 35 -7.92 -5.77 2.46
C ARG A 35 -7.54 -4.39 1.94
N GLY A 36 -7.27 -3.43 2.83
CA GLY A 36 -6.88 -2.07 2.45
C GLY A 36 -5.56 -2.02 1.69
N LEU A 37 -4.51 -2.71 2.19
CA LEU A 37 -3.23 -2.77 1.50
C LEU A 37 -3.33 -3.56 0.18
N GLY A 38 -4.15 -4.61 0.15
CA GLY A 38 -4.45 -5.37 -1.07
C GLY A 38 -5.08 -4.51 -2.16
N LEU A 39 -6.10 -3.73 -1.82
CA LEU A 39 -6.74 -2.78 -2.75
C LEU A 39 -5.74 -1.74 -3.26
N LEU A 40 -4.89 -1.21 -2.37
CA LEU A 40 -3.85 -0.25 -2.75
C LEU A 40 -2.81 -0.84 -3.69
N ARG A 41 -2.37 -2.08 -3.45
CA ARG A 41 -1.42 -2.78 -4.32
C ARG A 41 -1.97 -2.93 -5.73
N GLU A 42 -3.22 -3.39 -5.84
CA GLU A 42 -3.88 -3.60 -7.13
C GLU A 42 -4.07 -2.28 -7.88
N LYS A 43 -4.53 -1.23 -7.20
CA LYS A 43 -4.67 0.10 -7.80
C LYS A 43 -3.31 0.65 -8.23
N PHE A 44 -2.29 0.55 -7.39
CA PHE A 44 -0.98 1.10 -7.69
C PHE A 44 -0.34 0.39 -8.88
N TYR A 45 -0.36 -0.96 -8.89
CA TYR A 45 0.11 -1.74 -10.03
C TYR A 45 -0.60 -1.34 -11.33
N ARG A 46 -1.93 -1.18 -11.29
CA ARG A 46 -2.69 -0.67 -12.45
C ARG A 46 -2.17 0.69 -12.93
N ARG A 47 -1.92 1.64 -12.02
CA ARG A 47 -1.42 2.98 -12.39
C ARG A 47 -0.04 2.96 -13.02
N VAL A 48 0.85 2.10 -12.53
CA VAL A 48 2.24 2.09 -13.00
C VAL A 48 2.50 1.22 -14.22
N HIS A 49 1.53 0.37 -14.57
CA HIS A 49 1.65 -0.57 -15.67
C HIS A 49 0.52 -0.34 -16.69
N LEU A 50 -0.70 -0.73 -16.35
CA LEU A 50 -1.83 -0.74 -17.28
C LEU A 50 -2.23 0.65 -17.79
N ASP A 51 -2.29 1.65 -16.92
CA ASP A 51 -2.67 3.01 -17.34
C ASP A 51 -1.55 3.65 -18.20
N VAL A 52 -0.28 3.36 -17.87
CA VAL A 52 0.87 3.80 -18.68
C VAL A 52 0.82 3.18 -20.07
N GLU A 53 0.60 1.85 -20.17
CA GLU A 53 0.47 1.15 -21.45
C GLU A 53 -0.67 1.71 -22.31
N GLN A 54 -1.79 2.08 -21.68
CA GLN A 54 -2.94 2.67 -22.38
C GLN A 54 -2.64 4.06 -22.94
N VAL A 55 -1.89 4.88 -22.20
CA VAL A 55 -1.62 6.28 -22.56
C VAL A 55 -0.46 6.42 -23.54
N ILE A 56 0.60 5.64 -23.37
CA ILE A 56 1.86 5.77 -24.13
C ILE A 56 1.91 4.78 -25.31
N GLY A 57 1.09 3.73 -25.26
CA GLY A 57 1.12 2.64 -26.22
C GLY A 57 2.15 1.57 -25.85
N LEU A 58 1.99 0.39 -26.45
CA LEU A 58 2.91 -0.75 -26.24
C LEU A 58 4.24 -0.47 -26.94
N ASP A 59 5.24 -0.03 -26.20
CA ASP A 59 6.61 -0.04 -26.70
C ASP A 59 7.12 -1.49 -26.67
N SER A 60 7.09 -2.16 -27.83
CA SER A 60 7.37 -3.60 -27.97
C SER A 60 8.76 -4.01 -27.43
N VAL A 61 9.66 -3.04 -27.23
CA VAL A 61 11.01 -3.23 -26.71
C VAL A 61 11.04 -3.44 -25.18
N LEU A 62 10.01 -2.98 -24.46
CA LEU A 62 9.92 -3.07 -22.99
C LEU A 62 9.05 -4.23 -22.49
N MET A 63 8.45 -5.00 -23.40
CA MET A 63 7.56 -6.11 -23.06
C MET A 63 8.27 -7.18 -22.21
N PRO A 64 7.75 -7.51 -21.02
CA PRO A 64 8.36 -8.55 -20.20
C PRO A 64 8.24 -9.92 -20.88
N VAL A 65 9.28 -10.75 -20.72
CA VAL A 65 9.29 -12.14 -21.22
C VAL A 65 8.13 -12.97 -20.62
N SER A 66 7.60 -12.55 -19.48
CA SER A 66 6.37 -13.10 -18.88
C SER A 66 5.66 -12.04 -18.03
N GLU A 67 4.51 -11.57 -18.50
CA GLU A 67 3.63 -10.64 -17.76
C GLU A 67 3.28 -11.18 -16.37
N ALA A 68 2.88 -12.44 -16.27
CA ALA A 68 2.53 -13.07 -14.99
C ALA A 68 3.69 -13.05 -13.98
N LYS A 69 4.93 -13.23 -14.44
CA LYS A 69 6.12 -13.13 -13.59
C LYS A 69 6.36 -11.68 -13.15
N THR A 70 6.26 -10.73 -14.06
CA THR A 70 6.42 -9.30 -13.76
C THR A 70 5.38 -8.82 -12.77
N GLN A 71 4.11 -9.14 -13.00
CA GLN A 71 3.01 -8.81 -12.08
C GLN A 71 3.27 -9.36 -10.68
N ARG A 72 3.70 -10.62 -10.57
CA ARG A 72 4.03 -11.22 -9.26
C ARG A 72 5.19 -10.50 -8.58
N LEU A 73 6.29 -10.24 -9.29
CA LEU A 73 7.45 -9.54 -8.73
C LEU A 73 7.09 -8.11 -8.30
N ALA A 74 6.27 -7.41 -9.09
CA ALA A 74 5.79 -6.08 -8.76
C ALA A 74 4.88 -6.10 -7.53
N ALA A 75 3.97 -7.07 -7.45
CA ALA A 75 3.12 -7.28 -6.28
C ALA A 75 3.94 -7.50 -5.01
N ASP A 76 4.99 -8.35 -5.07
CA ASP A 76 5.87 -8.58 -3.92
C ASP A 76 6.60 -7.31 -3.47
N GLU A 77 7.09 -6.53 -4.44
CA GLU A 77 7.82 -5.30 -4.17
C GLU A 77 6.92 -4.23 -3.56
N ILE A 78 5.70 -4.11 -4.07
CA ILE A 78 4.67 -3.22 -3.53
C ILE A 78 4.29 -3.66 -2.11
N ASP A 79 3.98 -4.94 -1.88
CA ASP A 79 3.59 -5.45 -0.56
C ASP A 79 4.74 -5.30 0.46
N ALA A 80 6.01 -5.49 0.06
CA ALA A 80 7.18 -5.26 0.92
C ALA A 80 7.36 -3.79 1.30
N PHE A 81 7.17 -2.88 0.36
CA PHE A 81 7.19 -1.43 0.63
C PHE A 81 6.04 -1.02 1.54
N GLN A 82 4.82 -1.50 1.28
CA GLN A 82 3.63 -1.24 2.09
C GLN A 82 3.80 -1.73 3.53
N ALA A 83 4.39 -2.91 3.73
CA ALA A 83 4.68 -3.43 5.08
C ALA A 83 5.64 -2.52 5.84
N ALA A 84 6.70 -2.05 5.19
CA ALA A 84 7.64 -1.12 5.80
C ALA A 84 6.99 0.23 6.15
N GLU A 85 6.24 0.84 5.23
CA GLU A 85 5.54 2.10 5.47
C GLU A 85 4.44 1.98 6.53
N SER A 86 3.68 0.89 6.52
CA SER A 86 2.69 0.61 7.57
C SER A 86 3.38 0.50 8.93
N ALA A 87 4.49 -0.23 9.03
CA ALA A 87 5.23 -0.35 10.27
C ALA A 87 5.79 1.00 10.76
N ALA A 88 6.28 1.83 9.84
CA ALA A 88 6.84 3.14 10.22
C ALA A 88 5.73 4.06 10.74
N THR A 89 4.57 4.03 10.09
CA THR A 89 3.38 4.76 10.52
C THR A 89 2.91 4.29 11.89
N ALA A 90 2.76 2.98 12.07
CA ALA A 90 2.29 2.39 13.32
C ALA A 90 3.23 2.72 14.49
N LYS A 91 4.54 2.70 14.26
CA LYS A 91 5.54 3.15 15.23
C LYS A 91 5.44 4.65 15.52
N GLN A 92 5.39 5.49 14.49
CA GLN A 92 5.33 6.95 14.66
C GLN A 92 4.07 7.41 15.40
N ARG A 93 2.94 6.74 15.17
CA ARG A 93 1.64 7.07 15.79
C ARG A 93 1.41 6.34 17.12
N GLY A 94 2.36 5.51 17.56
CA GLY A 94 2.25 4.79 18.84
C GLY A 94 1.14 3.75 18.87
N TYR A 95 0.82 3.13 17.72
CA TYR A 95 -0.22 2.09 17.64
C TYR A 95 0.23 0.73 18.19
N LEU A 96 1.53 0.55 18.34
CA LEU A 96 2.18 -0.68 18.77
C LEU A 96 2.78 -0.49 20.17
N SER A 97 2.71 -1.55 20.97
CA SER A 97 3.30 -1.63 22.30
C SER A 97 4.83 -1.73 22.29
N SER A 98 5.40 -2.32 21.23
CA SER A 98 6.84 -2.47 21.03
C SER A 98 7.33 -1.68 19.80
N SER A 99 8.64 -1.40 19.77
CA SER A 99 9.30 -0.68 18.67
C SER A 99 10.24 -1.56 17.84
N ASP A 100 10.14 -2.87 18.04
CA ASP A 100 10.94 -3.87 17.36
C ASP A 100 10.47 -4.09 15.90
N THR A 101 10.90 -5.19 15.30
CA THR A 101 10.59 -5.54 13.89
C THR A 101 9.49 -6.59 13.76
N TRP A 102 8.81 -6.95 14.85
CA TRP A 102 7.74 -7.94 14.84
C TRP A 102 6.61 -7.49 13.92
N TYR A 103 6.04 -6.29 14.12
CA TYR A 103 4.92 -5.81 13.31
C TYR A 103 5.28 -5.73 11.82
N LEU A 104 6.51 -5.30 11.49
CA LEU A 104 7.03 -5.30 10.12
C LEU A 104 6.98 -6.69 9.49
N ARG A 105 7.52 -7.70 10.19
CA ARG A 105 7.54 -9.09 9.72
C ARG A 105 6.14 -9.67 9.66
N TRP A 106 5.31 -9.38 10.66
CA TRP A 106 3.93 -9.84 10.75
C TRP A 106 3.08 -9.30 9.58
N VAL A 107 3.14 -8.01 9.26
CA VAL A 107 2.45 -7.45 8.07
C VAL A 107 3.02 -8.06 6.79
N ALA A 108 4.35 -8.23 6.69
CA ALA A 108 4.95 -8.87 5.53
C ALA A 108 4.43 -10.31 5.34
N HIS A 109 4.33 -11.11 6.41
CA HIS A 109 3.74 -12.45 6.38
C HIS A 109 2.25 -12.43 6.01
N LEU A 110 1.48 -11.48 6.53
CA LEU A 110 0.08 -11.30 6.18
C LEU A 110 -0.13 -11.04 4.68
N ARG A 111 0.82 -10.35 4.04
CA ARG A 111 0.71 -9.91 2.64
C ARG A 111 1.39 -10.83 1.63
N LEU A 112 2.52 -11.41 2.01
CA LEU A 112 3.42 -12.20 1.16
C LEU A 112 3.43 -13.70 1.52
N ALA A 113 2.70 -14.10 2.56
CA ALA A 113 2.66 -15.46 3.09
C ALA A 113 4.07 -16.02 3.36
N GLN A 114 4.34 -17.26 2.94
CA GLN A 114 5.63 -17.94 3.13
C GLN A 114 6.81 -17.21 2.47
N ARG A 115 6.53 -16.36 1.47
CA ARG A 115 7.56 -15.65 0.71
C ARG A 115 8.19 -14.51 1.50
N ALA A 116 7.54 -14.05 2.57
CA ALA A 116 8.10 -13.06 3.48
C ALA A 116 9.45 -13.49 4.07
N SER A 117 9.67 -14.81 4.21
CA SER A 117 10.91 -15.40 4.72
C SER A 117 11.97 -15.68 3.64
N GLU A 118 11.73 -15.34 2.37
CA GLU A 118 12.76 -15.45 1.34
C GLU A 118 13.92 -14.48 1.68
N PRO A 119 15.18 -14.93 1.77
CA PRO A 119 16.29 -14.09 2.24
C PRO A 119 16.46 -12.76 1.47
N GLY A 120 16.20 -12.79 0.16
CA GLY A 120 16.25 -11.61 -0.68
C GLY A 120 15.15 -10.59 -0.37
N LEU A 121 13.94 -11.07 -0.04
CA LEU A 121 12.81 -10.23 0.33
C LEU A 121 12.98 -9.70 1.75
N GLU A 122 13.36 -10.54 2.71
CA GLU A 122 13.60 -10.09 4.10
C GLU A 122 14.69 -9.00 4.15
N LYS A 123 15.77 -9.17 3.39
CA LYS A 123 16.82 -8.13 3.28
C LYS A 123 16.26 -6.81 2.74
N ARG A 124 15.39 -6.84 1.71
CA ARG A 124 14.75 -5.63 1.15
C ARG A 124 13.82 -4.98 2.18
N LEU A 125 12.98 -5.78 2.84
CA LEU A 125 12.05 -5.33 3.87
C LEU A 125 12.77 -4.60 5.02
N LEU A 126 13.84 -5.19 5.54
CA LEU A 126 14.66 -4.58 6.59
C LEU A 126 15.41 -3.33 6.08
N GLY A 127 15.84 -3.33 4.83
CA GLY A 127 16.43 -2.15 4.18
C GLY A 127 15.46 -0.97 4.08
N TYR A 128 14.20 -1.24 3.73
CA TYR A 128 13.15 -0.22 3.74
C TYR A 128 12.87 0.28 5.16
N TRP A 129 12.71 -0.62 6.12
CA TRP A 129 12.47 -0.26 7.52
C TRP A 129 13.55 0.65 8.11
N ALA A 130 14.83 0.36 7.82
CA ALA A 130 15.96 1.14 8.31
C ALA A 130 16.11 2.52 7.61
N SER A 131 15.37 2.77 6.54
CA SER A 131 15.46 4.01 5.76
C SER A 131 14.46 5.06 6.22
N ALA A 132 14.87 6.34 6.20
CA ALA A 132 13.96 7.48 6.31
C ALA A 132 12.96 7.50 5.14
N ALA A 133 11.80 8.13 5.34
CA ALA A 133 10.67 8.11 4.39
C ALA A 133 11.08 8.43 2.94
N ASP A 134 11.77 9.55 2.71
CA ASP A 134 12.19 9.94 1.36
C ASP A 134 13.14 8.92 0.70
N ARG A 135 14.11 8.40 1.47
CA ARG A 135 15.05 7.39 0.97
C ARG A 135 14.33 6.08 0.68
N ARG A 136 13.33 5.73 1.49
CA ARG A 136 12.51 4.54 1.29
C ARG A 136 11.68 4.63 0.02
N ARG A 137 11.02 5.78 -0.21
CA ARG A 137 10.28 6.08 -1.43
C ARG A 137 11.17 5.98 -2.67
N LEU A 138 12.35 6.61 -2.64
CA LEU A 138 13.29 6.56 -3.76
C LEU A 138 13.81 5.14 -4.05
N ALA A 139 14.11 4.38 -2.99
CA ALA A 139 14.55 2.99 -3.13
C ALA A 139 13.43 2.12 -3.73
N PHE A 140 12.17 2.34 -3.33
CA PHE A 140 11.01 1.67 -3.90
C PHE A 140 10.80 2.01 -5.38
N GLU A 141 10.83 3.29 -5.74
CA GLU A 141 10.75 3.74 -7.13
C GLU A 141 11.84 3.10 -8.00
N THR A 142 13.08 3.08 -7.51
CA THR A 142 14.22 2.47 -8.21
C THR A 142 14.07 0.96 -8.37
N SER A 143 13.58 0.27 -7.32
CA SER A 143 13.38 -1.18 -7.34
C SER A 143 12.26 -1.56 -8.32
N LEU A 144 11.13 -0.83 -8.24
CA LEU A 144 9.98 -1.06 -9.10
C LEU A 144 10.30 -0.77 -10.57
N GLY A 145 11.03 0.30 -10.90
CA GLY A 145 11.44 0.60 -12.27
C GLY A 145 12.37 -0.44 -12.90
N ARG A 146 12.98 -1.33 -12.11
CA ARG A 146 13.72 -2.51 -12.63
C ARG A 146 12.80 -3.69 -12.95
N ILE A 147 11.65 -3.76 -12.28
CA ILE A 147 10.66 -4.83 -12.45
C ILE A 147 9.65 -4.47 -13.54
N VAL A 148 9.21 -3.22 -13.54
CA VAL A 148 8.20 -2.61 -14.42
C VAL A 148 8.82 -1.33 -15.03
N PRO A 149 9.68 -1.43 -16.06
CA PRO A 149 10.41 -0.28 -16.63
C PRO A 149 9.54 0.91 -17.04
N GLU A 150 8.36 0.62 -17.56
CA GLU A 150 7.33 1.58 -17.95
C GLU A 150 6.78 2.38 -16.76
N SER A 151 6.99 1.94 -15.50
CA SER A 151 6.63 2.73 -14.31
C SER A 151 7.35 4.09 -14.27
N SER A 152 8.48 4.22 -14.98
CA SER A 152 9.20 5.49 -15.14
C SER A 152 8.38 6.57 -15.86
N GLN A 153 7.34 6.18 -16.57
CA GLN A 153 6.43 7.09 -17.26
C GLN A 153 5.18 7.43 -16.44
N SER A 154 5.03 6.85 -15.24
CA SER A 154 3.94 7.19 -14.35
C SER A 154 4.10 8.60 -13.80
N PRO A 155 3.00 9.33 -13.54
CA PRO A 155 3.08 10.64 -12.90
C PRO A 155 3.85 10.57 -11.57
N LEU A 156 4.90 11.38 -11.41
CA LEU A 156 5.75 11.36 -10.20
C LEU A 156 4.95 11.59 -8.90
N VAL A 157 3.86 12.35 -8.99
CA VAL A 157 2.94 12.60 -7.88
C VAL A 157 2.36 11.29 -7.32
N LEU A 158 2.20 10.24 -8.13
CA LEU A 158 1.74 8.92 -7.69
C LEU A 158 2.68 8.32 -6.63
N PHE A 159 4.00 8.42 -6.83
CA PHE A 159 5.00 7.91 -5.89
C PHE A 159 5.07 8.75 -4.60
N GLN A 160 4.63 10.01 -4.63
CA GLN A 160 4.48 10.85 -3.43
C GLN A 160 3.19 10.55 -2.65
N LEU A 161 2.11 10.27 -3.38
CA LEU A 161 0.79 9.99 -2.80
C LEU A 161 0.64 8.57 -2.26
N PHE A 162 1.34 7.60 -2.85
CA PHE A 162 1.23 6.18 -2.48
C PHE A 162 1.66 5.88 -1.03
N PRO A 163 2.82 6.38 -0.53
CA PRO A 163 3.16 6.24 0.89
C PRO A 163 2.03 6.75 1.78
N LEU A 164 1.52 7.97 1.55
CA LEU A 164 0.42 8.54 2.34
C LEU A 164 -0.85 7.68 2.29
N ALA A 165 -1.17 7.04 1.16
CA ALA A 165 -2.29 6.12 1.08
C ALA A 165 -2.11 4.89 1.99
N VAL A 166 -0.87 4.36 2.08
CA VAL A 166 -0.52 3.28 3.03
C VAL A 166 -0.65 3.75 4.48
N GLN A 167 -0.21 4.97 4.78
CA GLN A 167 -0.32 5.55 6.13
C GLN A 167 -1.79 5.74 6.53
N ILE A 168 -2.64 6.26 5.63
CA ILE A 168 -4.09 6.41 5.84
C ILE A 168 -4.73 5.04 6.09
N THR A 169 -4.42 4.05 5.26
CA THR A 169 -4.96 2.70 5.42
C THR A 169 -4.57 2.10 6.77
N THR A 170 -3.31 2.31 7.17
CA THR A 170 -2.82 1.87 8.49
C THR A 170 -3.59 2.57 9.61
N ALA A 171 -3.70 3.90 9.60
CA ALA A 171 -4.44 4.65 10.61
C ALA A 171 -5.91 4.19 10.72
N LEU A 172 -6.60 4.01 9.60
CA LEU A 172 -7.96 3.49 9.55
C LEU A 172 -8.09 2.08 10.12
N ALA A 173 -7.16 1.17 9.79
CA ALA A 173 -7.13 -0.17 10.35
C ALA A 173 -7.05 -0.14 11.89
N PHE A 174 -6.26 0.79 12.43
CA PHE A 174 -6.02 0.96 13.86
C PHE A 174 -7.07 1.76 14.65
N GLY A 175 -8.11 2.29 14.01
CA GLY A 175 -9.11 3.11 14.73
C GLY A 175 -8.95 4.61 14.58
N ASP A 176 -7.84 5.08 14.02
CA ASP A 176 -7.42 6.47 14.09
C ASP A 176 -7.88 7.27 12.86
N ARG A 177 -9.17 7.62 12.86
CA ARG A 177 -9.75 8.42 11.77
C ARG A 177 -9.18 9.84 11.73
N ALA A 178 -8.82 10.41 12.87
CA ALA A 178 -8.24 11.75 12.94
C ALA A 178 -6.86 11.80 12.26
N ALA A 179 -5.99 10.82 12.48
CA ALA A 179 -4.72 10.73 11.76
C ALA A 179 -4.92 10.48 10.27
N ALA A 180 -5.90 9.65 9.89
CA ALA A 180 -6.24 9.41 8.50
C ALA A 180 -6.68 10.70 7.78
N GLU A 181 -7.49 11.54 8.45
CA GLU A 181 -7.93 12.83 7.94
C GLU A 181 -6.77 13.83 7.82
N GLN A 182 -5.86 13.86 8.80
CA GLN A 182 -4.63 14.67 8.72
C GLN A 182 -3.78 14.28 7.51
N LEU A 183 -3.51 12.99 7.33
CA LEU A 183 -2.74 12.47 6.20
C LEU A 183 -3.44 12.73 4.86
N ARG A 184 -4.78 12.76 4.83
CA ARG A 184 -5.52 13.17 3.64
C ARG A 184 -5.34 14.64 3.32
N GLN A 185 -5.26 15.52 4.32
CA GLN A 185 -4.91 16.92 4.06
C GLN A 185 -3.51 17.05 3.45
N GLU A 186 -2.55 16.24 3.89
CA GLU A 186 -1.21 16.19 3.26
C GLU A 186 -1.29 15.73 1.79
N GLN A 187 -2.13 14.72 1.49
CA GLN A 187 -2.36 14.33 0.08
C GLN A 187 -2.97 15.47 -0.75
N ILE A 188 -3.95 16.20 -0.21
CA ILE A 188 -4.57 17.36 -0.88
C ILE A 188 -3.56 18.49 -1.10
N GLN A 189 -2.63 18.71 -0.18
CA GLN A 189 -1.54 19.68 -0.38
C GLN A 189 -0.61 19.31 -1.54
N ILE A 190 -0.39 18.01 -1.76
CA ILE A 190 0.42 17.49 -2.87
C ILE A 190 -0.36 17.55 -4.20
N LEU A 191 -1.65 17.21 -4.18
CA LEU A 191 -2.52 17.20 -5.35
C LEU A 191 -3.88 17.84 -5.01
N PRO A 192 -4.05 19.16 -5.19
CA PRO A 192 -5.27 19.87 -4.84
C PRO A 192 -6.53 19.34 -5.54
N ALA A 193 -6.39 18.81 -6.76
CA ALA A 193 -7.50 18.22 -7.53
C ALA A 193 -8.24 17.08 -6.78
N ILE A 194 -7.65 16.53 -5.71
CA ILE A 194 -8.30 15.57 -4.82
C ILE A 194 -9.59 16.14 -4.21
N SER A 195 -9.61 17.42 -3.82
CA SER A 195 -10.80 18.05 -3.22
C SER A 195 -11.92 18.31 -4.21
N ASP A 196 -11.61 18.31 -5.51
CA ASP A 196 -12.55 18.69 -6.57
C ASP A 196 -13.45 17.53 -7.02
N CYS A 197 -13.21 16.31 -6.51
CA CYS A 197 -14.07 15.16 -6.76
C CYS A 197 -15.51 15.44 -6.28
N ARG A 198 -16.50 15.26 -7.15
CA ARG A 198 -17.90 15.58 -6.84
C ARG A 198 -18.59 14.51 -5.99
N GLU A 199 -18.08 13.28 -6.02
CA GLU A 199 -18.61 12.17 -5.23
C GLU A 199 -18.02 12.15 -3.81
N CYS A 200 -16.68 12.14 -3.68
CA CYS A 200 -16.06 11.98 -2.36
C CYS A 200 -15.56 13.29 -1.73
N HIS A 201 -15.47 14.39 -2.47
CA HIS A 201 -14.94 15.69 -1.99
C HIS A 201 -13.57 15.58 -1.30
N GLY A 202 -12.72 14.66 -1.78
CA GLY A 202 -11.43 14.37 -1.16
C GLY A 202 -11.47 13.66 0.20
N ASN A 203 -12.65 13.35 0.75
CA ASN A 203 -12.79 12.76 2.08
C ASN A 203 -12.12 11.39 2.22
N VAL A 204 -11.69 11.09 3.45
CA VAL A 204 -11.26 9.75 3.84
C VAL A 204 -12.46 8.81 3.78
N LEU A 205 -12.32 7.74 3.01
CA LEU A 205 -13.31 6.69 2.90
C LEU A 205 -13.04 5.59 3.92
N ASP A 206 -14.05 4.77 4.22
CA ASP A 206 -13.87 3.59 5.05
C ASP A 206 -12.96 2.57 4.37
N LEU A 207 -12.44 1.63 5.16
CA LEU A 207 -11.59 0.54 4.65
C LEU A 207 -12.35 -0.20 3.53
N GLU A 208 -11.66 -0.46 2.41
CA GLU A 208 -12.19 -1.11 1.19
C GLU A 208 -13.11 -0.25 0.30
N ALA A 209 -13.63 0.87 0.81
CA ALA A 209 -14.43 1.75 -0.01
C ALA A 209 -13.57 2.40 -1.09
N ASN A 210 -14.18 2.59 -2.27
CA ASN A 210 -13.57 3.33 -3.35
C ASN A 210 -14.53 4.39 -3.88
N CYS A 211 -13.97 5.49 -4.38
CA CYS A 211 -14.74 6.48 -5.13
C CYS A 211 -14.75 6.10 -6.61
N ASN A 212 -15.94 5.98 -7.19
CA ASN A 212 -16.11 5.60 -8.59
C ASN A 212 -15.69 6.72 -9.54
N GLU A 213 -15.81 7.98 -9.11
CA GLU A 213 -15.39 9.14 -9.87
C GLU A 213 -13.86 9.27 -9.91
N CYS A 214 -13.22 9.57 -8.78
CA CYS A 214 -11.78 9.90 -8.74
C CYS A 214 -10.85 8.72 -8.46
N GLY A 215 -11.36 7.58 -7.97
CA GLY A 215 -10.55 6.39 -7.69
C GLY A 215 -9.93 6.28 -6.29
N ASN A 216 -10.18 7.23 -5.38
CA ASN A 216 -9.85 7.17 -3.93
C ASN A 216 -10.01 5.72 -3.40
N PRO A 217 -9.03 5.11 -2.70
CA PRO A 217 -7.84 5.71 -2.06
C PRO A 217 -6.60 5.91 -2.94
N LEU A 218 -6.65 5.56 -4.22
CA LEU A 218 -5.56 5.85 -5.15
C LEU A 218 -6.11 6.32 -6.49
N TRP A 219 -5.88 7.59 -6.79
CA TRP A 219 -6.56 8.33 -7.85
C TRP A 219 -6.34 7.75 -9.24
N LYS A 220 -7.34 7.93 -10.10
CA LYS A 220 -7.26 7.59 -11.53
C LYS A 220 -6.21 8.45 -12.22
N TYR A 221 -5.67 7.91 -13.32
CA TYR A 221 -4.63 8.57 -14.10
C TYR A 221 -4.96 10.02 -14.44
N ASP A 222 -6.18 10.29 -14.91
CA ASP A 222 -6.63 11.65 -15.26
C ASP A 222 -6.48 12.65 -14.11
N TYR A 223 -6.75 12.23 -12.87
CA TYR A 223 -6.57 13.06 -11.68
C TYR A 223 -5.09 13.25 -11.30
N LEU A 224 -4.24 12.27 -11.62
CA LEU A 224 -2.79 12.33 -11.37
C LEU A 224 -2.07 13.23 -12.39
N THR A 225 -2.70 13.49 -13.53
CA THR A 225 -2.16 14.34 -14.61
C THR A 225 -2.91 15.66 -14.78
N SER A 226 -4.06 15.84 -14.12
CA SER A 226 -4.79 17.10 -14.13
C SER A 226 -4.04 18.13 -13.27
N SER A 227 -3.31 19.01 -13.94
CA SER A 227 -2.67 20.21 -13.39
C SER A 227 -3.51 21.45 -13.65
#